data_AF-A0A7C4CJS7-F1
#
_entry.id   AF-A0A7C4CJS7-F1
#
_cell.length_a   1.000
_cell.length_b   1.000
_cell.length_c   1.000
_cell.angle_alpha   90.00
_cell.angle_beta   90.00
_cell.angle_gamma   90.00
#
_symmetry.space_group_name_H-M   'P 1'
#
loop_
_entity.id
_entity.type
_entity.pdbx_description
1 polymer ?
#
loop_
_entity_poly.entity_id
_entity_poly.type
_entity_poly.pdbx_seq_one_letter_code
_entity_poly.pdbx_strand_id
1 'polypeptide(L)'
;MEWFYLTPVAGLISVGLAGYLYQYVIRQDSGTERMREIAGAIKDGAKAYLRRQNMTLAVFVLIMALIIGVLYTLYHRGNIFFGASMALAYILGSICTTAAAYIGMLAAVEANVRTANAARQGLKRAFPVAFYGGAVMGLSIVGMALLGISILFYIYKFMLGFSDQDAANIVLGFSFGASALALFAKAGGGIYTKTADISADLVGKVELGIPEDDPRNPAVIADNVGDNVGDVAGMGADLIDSYIASIVAAMIIGAEKGVEVLTMLPLTISAMGLFASILGAIVVKMSIKGNPGAALNRGSFSTWAIFAILLLLTTYMSGLEGNRWLGIFLPTAAGLIAGVVIGLTSDYFTSIDRMPAKKVAQASTTGAAINILTGFSYGIISIVPPVIGICIATLAAWHLSSAFGIDPFYGIAISAVGMLATVGMTISADAYGPVSDNAKGIAEQSGLGEEVIEVADRLDAAGNTTKAITKG
;
A
#
# COMPACT_ATOMS: atom_id res chain seq x y z
N MET A 1 4.12 -20.86 -19.72
CA MET A 1 4.95 -21.67 -18.79
C MET A 1 6.20 -20.95 -18.30
N GLU A 2 7.17 -20.54 -19.15
CA GLU A 2 8.41 -19.90 -18.64
C GLU A 2 8.17 -18.57 -17.89
N TRP A 3 7.26 -17.73 -18.40
CA TRP A 3 6.88 -16.47 -17.77
C TRP A 3 6.21 -16.62 -16.41
N PHE A 4 5.64 -17.79 -16.11
CA PHE A 4 4.99 -18.04 -14.83
C PHE A 4 6.01 -18.06 -13.68
N TYR A 5 7.20 -18.63 -13.90
CA TYR A 5 8.26 -18.70 -12.89
C TYR A 5 8.86 -17.33 -12.54
N LEU A 6 8.66 -16.33 -13.41
CA LEU A 6 9.12 -14.97 -13.18
C LEU A 6 8.42 -14.33 -11.98
N THR A 7 7.12 -14.57 -11.79
CA THR A 7 6.34 -13.97 -10.70
C THR A 7 6.77 -14.44 -9.30
N PRO A 8 6.89 -15.75 -8.98
CA PRO A 8 7.38 -16.17 -7.68
C PRO A 8 8.84 -15.75 -7.47
N VAL A 9 9.69 -15.74 -8.51
CA VAL A 9 11.06 -15.23 -8.39
C VAL A 9 11.06 -13.73 -8.07
N ALA A 10 10.25 -12.92 -8.73
CA ALA A 10 10.09 -11.50 -8.44
C ALA A 10 9.63 -11.28 -7.00
N GLY A 11 8.64 -12.06 -6.55
CA GLY A 11 8.16 -12.01 -5.16
C GLY A 11 9.25 -12.36 -4.14
N LEU A 12 10.05 -13.41 -4.38
CA LEU A 12 11.20 -13.76 -3.54
C LEU A 12 12.26 -12.65 -3.51
N ILE A 13 12.58 -12.05 -4.67
CA ILE A 13 13.51 -10.93 -4.77
C ILE A 13 12.99 -9.74 -3.95
N SER A 14 11.69 -9.44 -4.03
CA SER A 14 11.08 -8.34 -3.27
C SER A 14 11.15 -8.56 -1.76
N VAL A 15 10.78 -9.74 -1.27
CA VAL A 15 10.88 -10.08 0.16
C VAL A 15 12.34 -10.09 0.62
N GLY A 16 13.26 -10.61 -0.19
CA GLY A 16 14.70 -10.57 0.10
C GLY A 16 15.25 -9.15 0.18
N LEU A 17 14.84 -8.27 -0.75
CA LEU A 17 15.22 -6.86 -0.75
C LEU A 17 14.61 -6.12 0.46
N ALA A 18 13.35 -6.41 0.82
CA ALA A 18 12.74 -5.88 2.03
C ALA A 18 13.52 -6.29 3.28
N GLY A 19 13.95 -7.55 3.37
CA GLY A 19 14.83 -8.03 4.44
C GLY A 19 16.18 -7.31 4.47
N TYR A 20 16.80 -7.07 3.31
CA TYR A 20 18.04 -6.28 3.20
C TYR A 20 17.85 -4.82 3.66
N LEU A 21 16.76 -4.17 3.26
CA LEU A 21 16.44 -2.80 3.67
C LEU A 21 16.13 -2.73 5.16
N TYR A 22 15.45 -3.72 5.72
CA TYR A 22 15.24 -3.82 7.16
C TYR A 22 16.58 -3.93 7.91
N GLN A 23 17.49 -4.78 7.44
CA GLN A 23 18.85 -4.88 7.98
C GLN A 23 19.63 -3.56 7.88
N TYR A 24 19.44 -2.80 6.79
CA TYR A 24 20.03 -1.47 6.64
C TYR A 24 19.49 -0.49 7.69
N VAL A 25 18.16 -0.48 7.91
CA VAL A 25 17.51 0.37 8.91
C VAL A 25 18.01 0.02 10.30
N ILE A 26 17.92 -1.25 10.74
CA ILE A 26 18.27 -1.61 12.13
C ILE A 26 19.74 -1.31 12.49
N ARG A 27 20.64 -1.27 11.50
CA ARG A 27 22.05 -0.92 11.65
C ARG A 27 22.31 0.57 11.86
N GLN A 28 21.34 1.45 11.59
CA GLN A 28 21.47 2.86 11.94
C GLN A 28 21.36 3.05 13.45
N ASP A 29 22.01 4.09 13.95
CA ASP A 29 22.03 4.43 15.37
C ASP A 29 20.65 4.91 15.85
N SER A 30 20.13 4.25 16.89
CA SER A 30 18.86 4.58 17.57
C SER A 30 18.94 5.81 18.47
N GLY A 31 20.10 6.46 18.58
CA GLY A 31 20.26 7.74 19.27
C GLY A 31 20.33 7.61 20.79
N THR A 32 19.81 8.64 21.47
CA THR A 32 19.96 8.78 22.93
C THR A 32 19.17 7.72 23.71
N GLU A 33 19.45 7.60 25.00
CA GLU A 33 18.69 6.70 25.88
C GLU A 33 17.22 7.08 25.95
N ARG A 34 16.92 8.39 26.03
CA ARG A 34 15.55 8.91 26.04
C ARG A 34 14.77 8.54 24.77
N MET A 35 15.40 8.69 23.61
CA MET A 35 14.79 8.31 22.32
C MET A 35 14.46 6.81 22.28
N ARG A 36 15.37 5.96 22.78
CA ARG A 36 15.17 4.52 22.86
C ARG A 36 14.05 4.12 23.82
N GLU A 37 13.93 4.83 24.94
CA GLU A 37 12.85 4.63 25.92
C GLU A 37 11.47 4.90 25.29
N ILE A 38 11.31 6.06 24.65
CA ILE A 38 10.06 6.45 23.98
C ILE A 38 9.72 5.49 22.84
N ALA A 39 10.69 5.17 21.98
CA ALA A 39 10.51 4.21 20.90
C ALA A 39 10.14 2.81 21.43
N GLY A 40 10.69 2.42 22.58
CA GLY A 40 10.32 1.20 23.30
C GLY A 40 8.85 1.19 23.70
N ALA A 41 8.35 2.28 24.30
CA ALA A 41 6.95 2.42 24.67
C ALA A 41 6.01 2.34 23.46
N ILE A 42 6.34 3.03 22.37
CA ILE A 42 5.59 2.97 21.10
C ILE A 42 5.56 1.54 20.56
N LYS A 43 6.72 0.86 20.54
CA LYS A 43 6.84 -0.52 20.07
C LYS A 43 6.00 -1.49 20.87
N ASP A 44 6.01 -1.38 22.19
CA ASP A 44 5.27 -2.26 23.07
C ASP A 44 3.75 -2.02 22.93
N GLY A 45 3.33 -0.76 22.83
CA GLY A 45 1.94 -0.38 22.55
C GLY A 45 1.45 -0.94 21.21
N ALA A 46 2.20 -0.74 20.13
CA ALA A 46 1.84 -1.22 18.79
C ALA A 46 1.74 -2.75 18.73
N LYS A 47 2.70 -3.46 19.36
CA LYS A 47 2.65 -4.93 19.46
C LYS A 47 1.47 -5.42 20.29
N ALA A 48 1.19 -4.79 21.43
CA ALA A 48 0.07 -5.16 22.29
C ALA A 48 -1.26 -4.99 21.55
N TYR A 49 -1.44 -3.88 20.85
CA TYR A 49 -2.61 -3.60 20.03
C TYR A 49 -2.79 -4.65 18.92
N LEU A 50 -1.76 -4.85 18.06
CA LEU A 50 -1.87 -5.80 16.95
C LEU A 50 -2.07 -7.23 17.45
N ARG A 51 -1.48 -7.62 18.59
CA ARG A 51 -1.74 -8.93 19.21
C ARG A 51 -3.22 -9.06 19.58
N ARG A 52 -3.81 -8.06 20.23
CA ARG A 52 -5.22 -8.10 20.64
C ARG A 52 -6.16 -8.12 19.43
N GLN A 53 -5.86 -7.31 18.41
CA GLN A 53 -6.59 -7.30 17.14
C GLN A 53 -6.53 -8.67 16.48
N ASN A 54 -5.32 -9.20 16.22
CA ASN A 54 -5.11 -10.45 15.50
C ASN A 54 -5.73 -11.66 16.23
N MET A 55 -5.69 -11.71 17.56
CA MET A 55 -6.37 -12.76 18.33
C MET A 55 -7.89 -12.74 18.14
N THR A 56 -8.48 -11.55 18.01
CA THR A 56 -9.91 -11.40 17.79
C THR A 56 -10.27 -11.76 16.36
N LEU A 57 -9.48 -11.32 15.39
CA LEU A 57 -9.68 -11.63 13.98
C LEU A 57 -9.44 -13.10 13.64
N ALA A 58 -8.54 -13.79 14.35
CA ALA A 58 -8.31 -15.22 14.17
C ALA A 58 -9.60 -16.03 14.40
N VAL A 59 -10.40 -15.68 15.41
CA VAL A 59 -11.68 -16.34 15.67
C VAL A 59 -12.65 -16.11 14.51
N PHE A 60 -12.76 -14.86 14.03
CA PHE A 60 -13.60 -14.52 12.88
C PHE A 60 -13.18 -15.27 11.61
N VAL A 61 -11.88 -15.30 11.30
CA VAL A 61 -11.31 -16.01 10.15
C VAL A 61 -11.63 -17.50 10.23
N LEU A 62 -11.50 -18.15 11.39
CA LEU A 62 -11.81 -19.57 11.53
C LEU A 62 -13.30 -19.87 11.29
N ILE A 63 -14.20 -19.02 11.80
CA ILE A 63 -15.63 -19.15 11.58
C ILE A 63 -15.96 -18.98 10.09
N MET A 64 -15.42 -17.94 9.46
CA MET A 64 -15.65 -17.68 8.03
C MET A 64 -15.04 -18.76 7.14
N ALA A 65 -13.85 -19.28 7.48
CA ALA A 65 -13.23 -20.39 6.76
C ALA A 65 -14.13 -21.64 6.77
N LEU A 66 -14.74 -21.95 7.92
CA LEU A 66 -15.71 -23.05 8.03
C LEU A 66 -16.94 -22.80 7.15
N ILE A 67 -17.52 -21.60 7.21
CA ILE A 67 -18.71 -21.25 6.42
C ILE A 67 -18.40 -21.36 4.92
N ILE A 68 -17.32 -20.72 4.46
CA ILE A 68 -16.91 -20.72 3.05
C ILE A 68 -16.60 -22.15 2.59
N GLY A 69 -15.86 -22.91 3.40
CA GLY A 69 -15.50 -24.30 3.09
C GLY A 69 -16.74 -25.18 2.91
N VAL A 70 -17.70 -25.10 3.84
CA VAL A 70 -18.96 -25.86 3.76
C VAL A 70 -19.78 -25.44 2.54
N LEU A 71 -19.97 -24.14 2.31
CA LEU A 71 -20.73 -23.64 1.16
C LEU A 71 -20.10 -24.08 -0.16
N TYR A 72 -18.77 -24.02 -0.25
CA TYR A 72 -18.04 -24.38 -1.47
C TYR A 72 -18.04 -25.90 -1.70
N THR A 73 -18.02 -26.72 -0.64
CA THR A 73 -18.27 -28.17 -0.73
C THR A 73 -19.66 -28.46 -1.27
N LEU A 74 -20.69 -27.77 -0.77
CA LEU A 74 -22.07 -27.95 -1.25
C LEU A 74 -22.22 -27.56 -2.73
N TYR A 75 -21.59 -26.45 -3.14
CA TYR A 75 -21.56 -26.00 -4.53
C TYR A 75 -20.89 -27.03 -5.45
N HIS A 76 -19.79 -27.67 -5.02
CA HIS A 76 -19.09 -28.73 -5.76
C HIS A 76 -19.67 -30.14 -5.52
N ARG A 77 -21.00 -30.26 -5.45
CA ARG A 77 -21.73 -31.54 -5.32
C ARG A 77 -21.24 -32.42 -4.14
N GLY A 78 -20.85 -31.79 -3.04
CA GLY A 78 -20.37 -32.48 -1.83
C GLY A 78 -18.88 -32.85 -1.86
N ASN A 79 -18.09 -32.34 -2.80
CA ASN A 79 -16.65 -32.58 -2.80
C ASN A 79 -15.95 -31.80 -1.68
N ILE A 80 -15.62 -32.52 -0.60
CA ILE A 80 -14.95 -31.96 0.59
C ILE A 80 -13.57 -31.38 0.22
N PHE A 81 -12.87 -31.96 -0.76
CA PHE A 81 -11.54 -31.52 -1.14
C PHE A 81 -11.55 -30.09 -1.69
N PHE A 82 -12.55 -29.74 -2.51
CA PHE A 82 -12.71 -28.37 -3.03
C PHE A 82 -13.01 -27.37 -1.90
N GLY A 83 -13.94 -27.72 -1.00
CA GLY A 83 -14.26 -26.85 0.14
C GLY A 83 -13.09 -26.63 1.08
N ALA A 84 -12.35 -27.69 1.41
CA ALA A 84 -11.14 -27.60 2.22
C ALA A 84 -10.06 -26.73 1.54
N SER A 85 -9.91 -26.85 0.23
CA SER A 85 -8.96 -26.05 -0.57
C SER A 85 -9.30 -24.56 -0.53
N MET A 86 -10.57 -24.21 -0.66
CA MET A 86 -11.05 -22.82 -0.61
C MET A 86 -10.89 -22.23 0.80
N ALA A 87 -11.24 -22.98 1.84
CA ALA A 87 -11.04 -22.58 3.23
C ALA A 87 -9.56 -22.39 3.58
N LEU A 88 -8.69 -23.28 3.09
CA LEU A 88 -7.25 -23.16 3.27
C LEU A 88 -6.69 -21.92 2.56
N ALA A 89 -7.09 -21.68 1.31
CA ALA A 89 -6.68 -20.48 0.57
C ALA A 89 -7.10 -19.20 1.31
N TYR A 90 -8.33 -19.16 1.83
CA TYR A 90 -8.83 -18.07 2.67
C TYR A 90 -7.97 -17.83 3.92
N ILE A 91 -7.66 -18.88 4.68
CA ILE A 91 -6.80 -18.75 5.86
C ILE A 91 -5.40 -18.25 5.48
N LEU A 92 -4.83 -18.77 4.40
CA LEU A 92 -3.51 -18.35 3.92
C LEU A 92 -3.50 -16.88 3.48
N GLY A 93 -4.59 -16.40 2.87
CA GLY A 93 -4.78 -14.99 2.53
C GLY A 93 -4.76 -14.10 3.78
N SER A 94 -5.54 -14.46 4.79
CA SER A 94 -5.56 -13.73 6.06
C SER A 94 -4.20 -13.74 6.77
N ILE A 95 -3.49 -14.88 6.79
CA ILE A 95 -2.15 -14.99 7.37
C ILE A 95 -1.17 -14.11 6.61
N CYS A 96 -1.21 -14.12 5.27
CA CYS A 96 -0.36 -13.31 4.41
C CYS A 96 -0.53 -11.81 4.70
N THR A 97 -1.77 -11.32 4.72
CA THR A 97 -2.07 -9.91 5.04
C THR A 97 -1.61 -9.54 6.44
N THR A 98 -1.85 -10.41 7.43
CA THR A 98 -1.41 -10.18 8.82
C THR A 98 0.10 -10.11 8.92
N ALA A 99 0.82 -11.04 8.29
CA ALA A 99 2.27 -11.12 8.33
C ALA A 99 2.89 -9.88 7.70
N ALA A 100 2.37 -9.45 6.55
CA ALA A 100 2.83 -8.25 5.86
C ALA A 100 2.59 -6.97 6.65
N ALA A 101 1.39 -6.78 7.20
CA ALA A 101 1.07 -5.64 8.04
C ALA A 101 1.96 -5.60 9.30
N TYR A 102 2.20 -6.75 9.92
CA TYR A 102 3.05 -6.87 11.10
C TYR A 102 4.53 -6.58 10.80
N ILE A 103 5.06 -7.10 9.68
CA ILE A 103 6.43 -6.81 9.22
C ILE A 103 6.58 -5.32 8.92
N GLY A 104 5.60 -4.72 8.23
CA GLY A 104 5.58 -3.29 7.94
C GLY A 104 5.60 -2.43 9.20
N MET A 105 4.73 -2.74 10.18
CA MET A 105 4.70 -2.06 11.48
C MET A 105 6.05 -2.17 12.21
N LEU A 106 6.63 -3.38 12.30
CA LEU A 106 7.92 -3.57 12.95
C LEU A 106 9.03 -2.77 12.27
N ALA A 107 9.03 -2.72 10.94
CA ALA A 107 9.99 -1.91 10.19
C ALA A 107 9.80 -0.41 10.44
N ALA A 108 8.55 0.07 10.49
CA ALA A 108 8.23 1.47 10.76
C ALA A 108 8.66 1.90 12.17
N VAL A 109 8.36 1.09 13.18
CA VAL A 109 8.76 1.35 14.58
C VAL A 109 10.29 1.27 14.77
N GLU A 110 11.01 0.46 14.00
CA GLU A 110 12.48 0.50 14.05
C GLU A 110 13.03 1.73 13.29
N ALA A 111 12.34 2.16 12.24
CA ALA A 111 12.77 3.28 11.42
C ALA A 111 12.52 4.65 12.06
N ASN A 112 11.45 4.82 12.86
CA ASN A 112 11.07 6.12 13.41
C ASN A 112 12.19 6.76 14.27
N VAL A 113 12.71 6.04 15.27
CA VAL A 113 13.73 6.51 16.20
C VAL A 113 15.06 6.78 15.50
N ARG A 114 15.37 5.97 14.49
CA ARG A 114 16.58 6.11 13.68
C ARG A 114 16.48 7.28 12.72
N THR A 115 15.27 7.56 12.22
CA THR A 115 14.97 8.75 11.43
C THR A 115 15.12 10.00 12.29
N ALA A 116 14.57 9.99 13.51
CA ALA A 116 14.71 11.09 14.47
C ALA A 116 16.19 11.37 14.79
N ASN A 117 17.00 10.33 15.00
CA ASN A 117 18.42 10.50 15.29
C ASN A 117 19.18 11.00 14.04
N ALA A 118 18.84 10.50 12.85
CA ALA A 118 19.43 10.95 11.60
C ALA A 118 19.03 12.39 11.23
N ALA A 119 17.88 12.89 11.69
CA ALA A 119 17.42 14.27 11.49
C ALA A 119 18.37 15.29 12.16
N ARG A 120 19.07 14.89 13.23
CA ARG A 120 20.15 15.69 13.84
C ARG A 120 21.32 15.96 12.90
N GLN A 121 21.47 15.18 11.84
CA GLN A 121 22.48 15.36 10.78
C GLN A 121 21.87 15.95 9.50
N GLY A 122 20.62 16.39 9.57
CA GLY A 122 19.89 17.03 8.49
C GLY A 122 19.16 16.07 7.55
N LEU A 123 18.37 16.69 6.66
CA LEU A 123 17.41 16.02 5.79
C LEU A 123 18.02 14.91 4.92
N LYS A 124 19.23 15.12 4.38
CA LYS A 124 19.90 14.16 3.49
C LYS A 124 20.20 12.83 4.18
N ARG A 125 20.35 12.83 5.51
CA ARG A 125 20.59 11.61 6.31
C ARG A 125 19.29 11.00 6.80
N ALA A 126 18.32 11.81 7.21
CA ALA A 126 17.04 11.32 7.71
C ALA A 126 16.15 10.69 6.63
N PHE A 127 16.03 11.35 5.47
CA PHE A 127 15.11 10.95 4.42
C PHE A 127 15.30 9.49 3.94
N PRO A 128 16.54 9.00 3.64
CA PRO A 128 16.72 7.61 3.25
C PRO A 128 16.32 6.59 4.34
N VAL A 129 16.52 6.92 5.61
CA VAL A 129 16.17 6.01 6.72
C VAL A 129 14.65 5.87 6.81
N ALA A 130 13.94 7.00 6.76
CA ALA A 130 12.47 7.01 6.73
C ALA A 130 11.94 6.27 5.49
N PHE A 131 12.48 6.59 4.31
CA PHE A 131 11.99 6.02 3.05
C PHE A 131 12.23 4.51 2.99
N TYR A 132 13.39 4.02 3.45
CA TYR A 132 13.62 2.59 3.50
C TYR A 132 12.77 1.89 4.56
N GLY A 133 12.46 2.54 5.69
CA GLY A 133 11.47 2.05 6.64
C GLY A 133 10.12 1.76 5.97
N GLY A 134 9.62 2.72 5.18
CA GLY A 134 8.41 2.54 4.37
C GLY A 134 8.58 1.52 3.24
N ALA A 135 9.74 1.48 2.59
CA ALA A 135 10.00 0.55 1.48
C ALA A 135 10.03 -0.92 1.89
N VAL A 136 10.44 -1.23 3.13
CA VAL A 136 10.32 -2.60 3.67
C VAL A 136 8.86 -3.04 3.60
N MET A 137 7.92 -2.18 4.00
CA MET A 137 6.50 -2.48 3.98
C MET A 137 5.97 -2.67 2.55
N GLY A 138 6.21 -1.70 1.65
CA GLY A 138 5.71 -1.79 0.27
C GLY A 138 6.20 -3.01 -0.49
N LEU A 139 7.50 -3.34 -0.36
CA LEU A 139 8.09 -4.51 -1.00
C LEU A 139 7.64 -5.83 -0.35
N SER A 140 7.48 -5.87 0.97
CA SER A 140 6.98 -7.04 1.69
C SER A 140 5.55 -7.37 1.27
N ILE A 141 4.68 -6.36 1.20
CA ILE A 141 3.28 -6.46 0.79
C ILE A 141 3.16 -7.05 -0.61
N VAL A 142 3.77 -6.38 -1.59
CA VAL A 142 3.68 -6.80 -3.00
C VAL A 142 4.35 -8.16 -3.21
N GLY A 143 5.50 -8.38 -2.57
CA GLY A 143 6.24 -9.63 -2.68
C GLY A 143 5.47 -10.83 -2.12
N MET A 144 4.90 -10.71 -0.92
CA MET A 144 4.11 -11.77 -0.31
C MET A 144 2.79 -12.02 -1.04
N ALA A 145 2.11 -10.97 -1.52
CA ALA A 145 0.91 -11.12 -2.33
C ALA A 145 1.19 -11.91 -3.62
N LEU A 146 2.21 -11.52 -4.38
CA LEU A 146 2.61 -12.23 -5.61
C LEU A 146 3.04 -13.67 -5.33
N LEU A 147 3.81 -13.90 -4.27
CA LEU A 147 4.19 -15.25 -3.85
C LEU A 147 2.98 -16.10 -3.49
N GLY A 148 2.09 -15.58 -2.66
CA GLY A 148 0.90 -16.29 -2.20
C GLY A 148 0.00 -16.70 -3.36
N ILE A 149 -0.33 -15.76 -4.25
CA ILE A 149 -1.15 -16.04 -5.44
C ILE A 149 -0.45 -17.05 -6.35
N SER A 150 0.83 -16.84 -6.66
CA SER A 150 1.57 -17.70 -7.61
C SER A 150 1.75 -19.11 -7.07
N ILE A 151 2.11 -19.27 -5.80
CA ILE A 151 2.31 -20.59 -5.19
C ILE A 151 0.99 -21.35 -5.12
N LEU A 152 -0.10 -20.69 -4.70
CA LEU A 152 -1.41 -21.35 -4.65
C LEU A 152 -1.87 -21.76 -6.04
N PHE A 153 -1.82 -20.85 -7.02
CA PHE A 153 -2.18 -21.17 -8.39
C PHE A 153 -1.32 -22.33 -8.92
N TYR A 154 -0.01 -22.32 -8.67
CA TYR A 154 0.90 -23.37 -9.11
C TYR A 154 0.56 -24.75 -8.53
N ILE A 155 0.32 -24.81 -7.22
CA ILE A 155 -0.01 -26.06 -6.52
C ILE A 155 -1.31 -26.64 -7.06
N TYR A 156 -2.38 -25.85 -7.10
CA TYR A 156 -3.68 -26.36 -7.55
C TYR A 156 -3.67 -26.70 -9.04
N LYS A 157 -3.08 -25.84 -9.89
CA LYS A 157 -3.05 -26.06 -11.33
C LYS A 157 -2.13 -27.21 -11.74
N PHE A 158 -0.85 -27.16 -11.35
CA PHE A 158 0.18 -28.05 -11.89
C PHE A 158 0.46 -29.28 -11.02
N MET A 159 0.37 -29.18 -9.69
CA MET A 159 0.59 -30.35 -8.82
C MET A 159 -0.67 -31.19 -8.63
N LEU A 160 -1.81 -30.54 -8.43
CA LEU A 160 -3.10 -31.20 -8.15
C LEU A 160 -3.97 -31.38 -9.41
N GLY A 161 -3.55 -30.82 -10.54
CA GLY A 161 -4.18 -31.04 -11.85
C GLY A 161 -5.55 -30.39 -12.02
N PHE A 162 -5.83 -29.29 -11.31
CA PHE A 162 -7.10 -28.57 -11.43
C PHE A 162 -7.21 -27.87 -12.78
N SER A 163 -8.45 -27.55 -13.20
CA SER A 163 -8.66 -26.66 -14.34
C SER A 163 -8.17 -25.23 -14.02
N ASP A 164 -7.94 -24.40 -15.03
CA ASP A 164 -7.58 -22.98 -14.80
C ASP A 164 -8.65 -22.27 -14.00
N GLN A 165 -9.92 -22.56 -14.28
CA GLN A 165 -11.08 -21.99 -13.61
C GLN A 165 -11.10 -22.39 -12.14
N ASP A 166 -10.96 -23.69 -11.85
CA ASP A 166 -10.95 -24.18 -10.47
C ASP A 166 -9.76 -23.62 -9.69
N ALA A 167 -8.56 -23.62 -10.27
CA ALA A 167 -7.38 -23.06 -9.63
C ALA A 167 -7.53 -21.56 -9.33
N ALA A 168 -8.03 -20.77 -10.29
CA ALA A 168 -8.30 -19.34 -10.10
C ALA A 168 -9.40 -19.09 -9.05
N ASN A 169 -10.45 -19.93 -9.03
CA ASN A 169 -11.51 -19.86 -8.03
C ASN A 169 -11.03 -20.21 -6.61
N ILE A 170 -10.09 -21.15 -6.45
CA ILE A 170 -9.48 -21.42 -5.14
C ILE A 170 -8.61 -20.22 -4.70
N VAL A 171 -7.87 -19.61 -5.63
CA VAL A 171 -7.09 -18.39 -5.36
C VAL A 171 -8.01 -17.21 -4.98
N LEU A 172 -9.26 -17.16 -5.43
CA LEU A 172 -10.25 -16.19 -4.93
C LEU A 172 -10.45 -16.29 -3.42
N GLY A 173 -10.37 -17.49 -2.85
CA GLY A 173 -10.37 -17.68 -1.40
C GLY A 173 -9.26 -16.88 -0.72
N PHE A 174 -8.04 -16.92 -1.27
CA PHE A 174 -6.90 -16.13 -0.78
C PHE A 174 -7.16 -14.62 -0.84
N SER A 175 -7.74 -14.12 -1.93
CA SER A 175 -8.20 -12.73 -2.02
C SER A 175 -9.20 -12.39 -0.93
N PHE A 176 -10.23 -13.20 -0.75
CA PHE A 176 -11.29 -12.95 0.23
C PHE A 176 -10.76 -12.97 1.68
N GLY A 177 -9.80 -13.84 1.95
CA GLY A 177 -9.09 -13.90 3.23
C GLY A 177 -8.28 -12.63 3.52
N ALA A 178 -7.63 -12.08 2.49
CA ALA A 178 -6.92 -10.82 2.59
C ALA A 178 -7.88 -9.65 2.85
N SER A 179 -8.99 -9.55 2.10
CA SER A 179 -9.99 -8.49 2.26
C SER A 179 -10.65 -8.48 3.63
N ALA A 180 -11.03 -9.66 4.13
CA ALA A 180 -11.67 -9.81 5.43
C ALA A 180 -10.80 -9.23 6.55
N LEU A 181 -9.49 -9.47 6.50
CA LEU A 181 -8.56 -8.96 7.50
C LEU A 181 -8.28 -7.47 7.32
N ALA A 182 -8.13 -7.02 6.07
CA ALA A 182 -7.88 -5.63 5.71
C ALA A 182 -8.96 -4.69 6.25
N LEU A 183 -10.23 -5.07 6.08
CA LEU A 183 -11.39 -4.30 6.58
C LEU A 183 -11.27 -4.00 8.08
N PHE A 184 -11.04 -5.03 8.90
CA PHE A 184 -10.97 -4.86 10.34
C PHE A 184 -9.66 -4.22 10.81
N ALA A 185 -8.54 -4.49 10.14
CA ALA A 185 -7.26 -3.87 10.46
C ALA A 185 -7.30 -2.36 10.20
N LYS A 186 -7.86 -1.93 9.06
CA LYS A 186 -8.03 -0.52 8.72
C LYS A 186 -9.03 0.18 9.64
N ALA A 187 -10.19 -0.42 9.88
CA ALA A 187 -11.20 0.17 10.75
C ALA A 187 -10.74 0.24 12.21
N GLY A 188 -10.23 -0.87 12.75
CA GLY A 188 -9.74 -0.94 14.12
C GLY A 188 -8.58 0.02 14.35
N GLY A 189 -7.54 -0.07 13.51
CA GLY A 189 -6.35 0.78 13.61
C GLY A 189 -6.71 2.25 13.45
N GLY A 190 -7.55 2.58 12.46
CA GLY A 190 -8.05 3.93 12.21
C GLY A 190 -8.83 4.54 13.39
N ILE A 191 -9.71 3.77 14.03
CA ILE A 191 -10.41 4.22 15.25
C ILE A 191 -9.40 4.52 16.36
N TYR A 192 -8.41 3.64 16.55
CA TYR A 192 -7.39 3.83 17.58
C TYR A 192 -6.56 5.10 17.33
N THR A 193 -5.96 5.26 16.14
CA THR A 193 -5.16 6.47 15.82
C THR A 193 -5.98 7.73 15.93
N LYS A 194 -7.14 7.82 15.26
CA LYS A 194 -7.87 9.09 15.18
C LYS A 194 -8.53 9.50 16.48
N THR A 195 -8.82 8.55 17.37
CA THR A 195 -9.26 8.89 18.72
C THR A 195 -8.10 9.48 19.54
N ALA A 196 -6.90 8.91 19.42
CA ALA A 196 -5.72 9.40 20.14
C ALA A 196 -5.24 10.77 19.62
N ASP A 197 -5.07 10.90 18.31
CA ASP A 197 -4.70 12.11 17.56
C ASP A 197 -5.60 13.30 17.94
N ILE A 198 -6.93 13.18 17.73
CA ILE A 198 -7.89 14.25 18.05
C ILE A 198 -7.86 14.62 19.55
N SER A 199 -7.69 13.63 20.44
CA SER A 199 -7.64 13.88 21.88
C SER A 199 -6.34 14.59 22.28
N ALA A 200 -5.21 14.19 21.71
CA ALA A 200 -3.90 14.77 21.98
C ALA A 200 -3.84 16.22 21.49
N ASP A 201 -4.25 16.45 20.25
CA ASP A 201 -4.14 17.76 19.60
C ASP A 201 -5.12 18.78 20.18
N LEU A 202 -6.37 18.40 20.42
CA LEU A 202 -7.39 19.33 20.90
C LEU A 202 -7.08 19.80 22.33
N VAL A 203 -6.78 18.87 23.24
CA VAL A 203 -6.46 19.24 24.62
C VAL A 203 -5.08 19.88 24.71
N GLY A 204 -4.08 19.34 24.02
CA GLY A 204 -2.71 19.84 24.05
C GLY A 204 -2.58 21.23 23.43
N LYS A 205 -2.86 21.34 22.13
CA LYS A 205 -2.56 22.56 21.35
C LYS A 205 -3.63 23.63 21.54
N VAL A 206 -4.91 23.25 21.60
CA VAL A 206 -6.02 24.23 21.61
C VAL A 206 -6.40 24.67 23.02
N GLU A 207 -6.53 23.74 23.97
CA GLU A 207 -6.95 24.08 25.33
C GLU A 207 -5.79 24.51 26.24
N LEU A 208 -4.68 23.76 26.21
CA LEU A 208 -3.54 23.98 27.10
C LEU A 208 -2.43 24.83 26.49
N GLY A 209 -2.38 24.96 25.16
CA GLY A 209 -1.37 25.74 24.44
C GLY A 209 0.05 25.16 24.56
N ILE A 210 0.17 23.84 24.79
CA ILE A 210 1.47 23.14 24.75
C ILE A 210 1.79 22.67 23.32
N PRO A 211 3.07 22.45 22.99
CA PRO A 211 3.46 21.90 21.69
C PRO A 211 2.74 20.59 21.34
N GLU A 212 2.64 20.33 20.04
CA GLU A 212 2.25 19.02 19.50
C GLU A 212 3.27 17.96 19.94
N ASP A 213 2.84 16.73 20.21
CA ASP A 213 3.70 15.65 20.74
C ASP A 213 4.44 15.95 22.07
N ASP A 214 4.00 16.94 22.84
CA ASP A 214 4.64 17.28 24.10
C ASP A 214 4.55 16.11 25.12
N PRO A 215 5.67 15.72 25.77
CA PRO A 215 5.71 14.56 26.67
C PRO A 215 4.85 14.70 27.94
N ARG A 216 4.33 15.90 28.23
CA ARG A 216 3.37 16.15 29.33
C ARG A 216 1.96 15.68 28.98
N ASN A 217 1.66 15.52 27.69
CA ASN A 217 0.35 15.08 27.23
C ASN A 217 0.27 13.54 27.22
N PRO A 218 -0.60 12.92 28.05
CA PRO A 218 -0.64 11.46 28.19
C PRO A 218 -1.17 10.74 26.93
N ALA A 219 -1.79 11.46 25.99
CA ALA A 219 -2.32 10.87 24.77
C ALA A 219 -1.25 10.64 23.68
N VAL A 220 -0.08 11.29 23.77
CA VAL A 220 0.95 11.30 22.70
C VAL A 220 1.50 9.91 22.39
N ILE A 221 1.75 9.08 23.41
CA ILE A 221 2.19 7.69 23.15
C ILE A 221 1.10 6.91 22.42
N ALA A 222 -0.17 7.11 22.77
CA ALA A 222 -1.26 6.43 22.07
C ALA A 222 -1.40 6.93 20.62
N ASP A 223 -1.15 8.20 20.38
CA ASP A 223 -1.15 8.80 19.04
C ASP A 223 -0.05 8.19 18.15
N ASN A 224 1.20 8.25 18.61
CA ASN A 224 2.32 7.67 17.87
C ASN A 224 2.20 6.14 17.71
N VAL A 225 1.64 5.42 18.68
CA VAL A 225 1.25 4.00 18.51
C VAL A 225 0.21 3.85 17.41
N GLY A 226 -0.77 4.75 17.39
CA GLY A 226 -1.82 4.87 16.40
C GLY A 226 -1.30 4.90 14.98
N ASP A 227 -0.32 5.75 14.68
CA ASP A 227 0.24 5.85 13.32
C ASP A 227 0.81 4.51 12.84
N ASN A 228 1.43 3.75 13.73
CA ASN A 228 1.99 2.44 13.40
C ASN A 228 0.93 1.34 13.20
N VAL A 229 -0.18 1.40 13.93
CA VAL A 229 -1.22 0.35 13.85
C VAL A 229 -2.33 0.67 12.85
N GLY A 230 -2.62 1.95 12.63
CA GLY A 230 -3.59 2.45 11.68
C GLY A 230 -2.93 2.78 10.34
N ASP A 231 -2.12 3.82 10.32
CA ASP A 231 -1.58 4.40 9.08
C ASP A 231 -0.47 3.55 8.43
N VAL A 232 0.20 2.67 9.19
CA VAL A 232 1.12 1.66 8.65
C VAL A 232 0.40 0.32 8.49
N ALA A 233 0.12 -0.40 9.59
CA ALA A 233 -0.40 -1.77 9.48
C ALA A 233 -1.78 -1.85 8.78
N GLY A 234 -2.72 -0.97 9.13
CA GLY A 234 -4.05 -0.94 8.53
C GLY A 234 -4.03 -0.58 7.04
N MET A 235 -3.23 0.42 6.67
CA MET A 235 -3.06 0.87 5.28
C MET A 235 -2.38 -0.17 4.41
N GLY A 236 -1.38 -0.88 4.95
CA GLY A 236 -0.75 -2.00 4.25
C GLY A 236 -1.70 -3.15 3.97
N ALA A 237 -2.57 -3.46 4.92
CA ALA A 237 -3.56 -4.51 4.76
C ALA A 237 -4.58 -4.16 3.64
N ASP A 238 -5.03 -2.91 3.59
CA ASP A 238 -5.95 -2.38 2.58
C ASP A 238 -5.40 -2.46 1.14
N LEU A 239 -4.13 -2.10 0.96
CA LEU A 239 -3.50 -2.12 -0.36
C LEU A 239 -3.11 -3.52 -0.81
N ILE A 240 -2.77 -4.42 0.13
CA ILE A 240 -2.67 -5.87 -0.17
C ILE A 240 -3.96 -6.37 -0.79
N ASP A 241 -5.10 -6.06 -0.15
CA ASP A 241 -6.40 -6.53 -0.61
C ASP A 241 -6.69 -6.06 -2.03
N SER A 242 -6.64 -4.75 -2.27
CA SER A 242 -6.88 -4.17 -3.60
C SER A 242 -5.96 -4.76 -4.68
N TYR A 243 -4.69 -4.96 -4.34
CA TYR A 243 -3.70 -5.56 -5.25
C TYR A 243 -4.02 -7.02 -5.58
N ILE A 244 -4.29 -7.85 -4.58
CA ILE A 244 -4.66 -9.26 -4.81
C ILE A 244 -5.97 -9.34 -5.59
N ALA A 245 -6.99 -8.59 -5.17
CA ALA A 245 -8.33 -8.63 -5.76
C ALA A 245 -8.32 -8.28 -7.26
N SER A 246 -7.58 -7.24 -7.65
CA SER A 246 -7.47 -6.86 -9.07
C SER A 246 -6.80 -7.94 -9.92
N ILE A 247 -5.71 -8.54 -9.42
CA ILE A 247 -5.00 -9.64 -10.11
C ILE A 247 -5.93 -10.84 -10.26
N VAL A 248 -6.53 -11.29 -9.16
CA VAL A 248 -7.37 -12.50 -9.14
C VAL A 248 -8.64 -12.32 -9.98
N ALA A 249 -9.25 -11.13 -9.98
CA ALA A 249 -10.39 -10.83 -10.85
C ALA A 249 -10.03 -11.00 -12.33
N ALA A 250 -8.87 -10.47 -12.77
CA ALA A 250 -8.40 -10.64 -14.14
C ALA A 250 -8.07 -12.12 -14.44
N MET A 251 -7.46 -12.84 -13.50
CA MET A 251 -7.15 -14.28 -13.65
C MET A 251 -8.42 -15.12 -13.87
N ILE A 252 -9.47 -14.89 -13.06
CA ILE A 252 -10.75 -15.63 -13.16
C ILE A 252 -11.40 -15.39 -14.52
N ILE A 253 -11.47 -14.13 -14.97
CA ILE A 253 -12.05 -13.82 -16.28
C ILE A 253 -11.21 -14.45 -17.40
N GLY A 254 -9.87 -14.42 -17.28
CA GLY A 254 -8.97 -15.08 -18.23
C GLY A 254 -9.18 -16.60 -18.30
N ALA A 255 -9.32 -17.24 -17.14
CA ALA A 255 -9.58 -18.67 -17.02
C ALA A 255 -10.93 -19.09 -17.61
N GLU A 256 -11.97 -18.28 -17.41
CA GLU A 256 -13.30 -18.51 -17.99
C GLU A 256 -13.30 -18.49 -19.52
N LYS A 257 -12.36 -17.76 -20.14
CA LYS A 257 -12.20 -17.74 -21.61
C LYS A 257 -11.40 -18.93 -22.14
N GLY A 258 -10.83 -19.77 -21.27
CA GLY A 258 -10.05 -20.94 -21.67
C GLY A 258 -8.72 -20.61 -22.37
N VAL A 259 -8.23 -19.37 -22.23
CA VAL A 259 -6.95 -18.94 -22.78
C VAL A 259 -5.94 -18.83 -21.66
N GLU A 260 -5.09 -19.86 -21.51
CA GLU A 260 -4.11 -19.99 -20.41
C GLU A 260 -3.24 -18.73 -20.24
N VAL A 261 -2.85 -18.10 -21.35
CA VAL A 261 -2.08 -16.84 -21.35
C VAL A 261 -2.82 -15.74 -20.61
N LEU A 262 -4.13 -15.58 -20.79
CA LEU A 262 -4.93 -14.55 -20.12
C LEU A 262 -5.10 -14.85 -18.62
N THR A 263 -5.09 -16.10 -18.21
CA THR A 263 -5.08 -16.46 -16.78
C THR A 263 -3.78 -16.03 -16.11
N MET A 264 -2.63 -16.17 -16.78
CA MET A 264 -1.30 -15.91 -16.18
C MET A 264 -0.81 -14.47 -16.36
N LEU A 265 -1.25 -13.76 -17.39
CA LEU A 265 -0.74 -12.43 -17.75
C LEU A 265 -0.88 -11.37 -16.63
N PRO A 266 -1.96 -11.34 -15.83
CA PRO A 266 -2.06 -10.42 -14.69
C PRO A 266 -0.90 -10.56 -13.70
N LEU A 267 -0.46 -11.80 -13.42
CA LEU A 267 0.66 -12.07 -12.53
C LEU A 267 1.98 -11.57 -13.08
N THR A 268 2.21 -11.74 -14.39
CA THR A 268 3.43 -11.26 -15.05
C THR A 268 3.49 -9.74 -15.11
N ILE A 269 2.38 -9.09 -15.45
CA ILE A 269 2.27 -7.62 -15.46
C ILE A 269 2.53 -7.06 -14.06
N SER A 270 1.94 -7.66 -13.04
CA SER A 270 2.14 -7.27 -11.65
C SER A 270 3.58 -7.49 -11.17
N ALA A 271 4.27 -8.55 -11.63
CA ALA A 271 5.70 -8.75 -11.38
C ALA A 271 6.55 -7.66 -12.06
N MET A 272 6.20 -7.23 -13.28
CA MET A 272 6.89 -6.11 -13.95
C MET A 272 6.68 -4.79 -13.21
N GLY A 273 5.48 -4.57 -12.71
CA GLY A 273 5.16 -3.42 -11.86
C GLY A 273 6.01 -3.38 -10.59
N LEU A 274 6.20 -4.53 -9.94
CA LEU A 274 7.12 -4.68 -8.81
C LEU A 274 8.57 -4.33 -9.18
N PHE A 275 9.10 -4.85 -10.30
CA PHE A 275 10.45 -4.47 -10.75
C PHE A 275 10.57 -2.97 -11.03
N ALA A 276 9.55 -2.37 -11.66
CA ALA A 276 9.50 -0.93 -11.86
C ALA A 276 9.51 -0.18 -10.53
N SER A 277 8.76 -0.65 -9.52
CA SER A 277 8.77 -0.05 -8.17
C SER A 277 10.13 -0.15 -7.48
N ILE A 278 10.84 -1.28 -7.62
CA ILE A 278 12.20 -1.44 -7.08
C ILE A 278 13.15 -0.41 -7.72
N LEU A 279 13.11 -0.25 -9.05
CA LEU A 279 13.93 0.72 -9.76
C LEU A 279 13.55 2.17 -9.39
N GLY A 280 12.25 2.44 -9.25
CA GLY A 280 11.73 3.73 -8.78
C GLY A 280 12.24 4.11 -7.39
N ALA A 281 12.26 3.16 -6.45
CA ALA A 281 12.79 3.36 -5.11
C ALA A 281 14.28 3.74 -5.12
N ILE A 282 15.08 3.21 -6.05
CA ILE A 282 16.48 3.62 -6.25
C ILE A 282 16.56 5.08 -6.71
N VAL A 283 15.67 5.50 -7.63
CA VAL A 283 15.60 6.89 -8.12
C VAL A 283 15.25 7.87 -6.99
N VAL A 284 14.32 7.50 -6.07
CA VAL A 284 13.97 8.33 -4.90
C VAL A 284 15.20 8.67 -4.09
N LYS A 285 16.00 7.66 -3.75
CA LYS A 285 17.24 7.83 -2.98
C LYS A 285 18.21 8.79 -3.66
N MET A 286 18.42 8.65 -4.96
CA MET A 286 19.34 9.50 -5.73
C MET A 286 18.83 10.93 -5.92
N SER A 287 17.52 11.14 -5.71
CA SER A 287 16.84 12.38 -6.04
C SER A 287 16.81 13.40 -4.91
N ILE A 288 17.13 13.04 -3.66
CA ILE A 288 17.01 13.97 -2.52
C ILE A 288 17.97 15.17 -2.63
N LYS A 289 17.40 16.37 -2.82
CA LYS A 289 18.14 17.64 -2.97
C LYS A 289 17.69 18.76 -2.02
N GLY A 290 16.59 18.58 -1.29
CA GLY A 290 16.06 19.58 -0.34
C GLY A 290 14.56 19.52 -0.10
N ASN A 291 13.78 18.99 -1.05
CA ASN A 291 12.33 18.77 -0.92
C ASN A 291 12.04 17.25 -0.98
N PRO A 292 11.58 16.62 0.13
CA PRO A 292 11.22 15.20 0.17
C PRO A 292 10.09 14.84 -0.78
N GLY A 293 9.01 15.64 -0.83
CA GLY A 293 7.87 15.42 -1.72
C GLY A 293 8.28 15.38 -3.19
N ALA A 294 9.14 16.30 -3.62
CA ALA A 294 9.68 16.30 -4.98
C ALA A 294 10.57 15.08 -5.29
N ALA A 295 11.22 14.48 -4.28
CA ALA A 295 11.97 13.24 -4.46
C ALA A 295 11.04 12.02 -4.58
N LEU A 296 9.99 11.95 -3.76
CA LEU A 296 8.95 10.91 -3.81
C LEU A 296 8.22 10.96 -5.16
N ASN A 297 7.78 12.15 -5.59
CA ASN A 297 7.11 12.36 -6.89
C ASN A 297 7.99 11.92 -8.06
N ARG A 298 9.29 12.26 -8.07
CA ARG A 298 10.23 11.78 -9.10
C ARG A 298 10.37 10.27 -9.11
N GLY A 299 10.35 9.62 -7.94
CA GLY A 299 10.31 8.17 -7.85
C GLY A 299 9.06 7.57 -8.47
N SER A 300 7.90 8.13 -8.17
CA SER A 300 6.62 7.69 -8.74
C SER A 300 6.57 7.86 -10.26
N PHE A 301 6.93 9.04 -10.78
CA PHE A 301 7.00 9.29 -12.24
C PHE A 301 7.96 8.32 -12.93
N SER A 302 9.13 8.07 -12.34
CA SER A 302 10.11 7.13 -12.89
C SER A 302 9.55 5.71 -12.90
N THR A 303 8.85 5.31 -11.83
CA THR A 303 8.17 4.01 -11.74
C THR A 303 7.14 3.84 -12.85
N TRP A 304 6.30 4.85 -13.09
CA TRP A 304 5.27 4.80 -14.13
C TRP A 304 5.88 4.70 -15.53
N ALA A 305 6.93 5.49 -15.82
CA ALA A 305 7.61 5.44 -17.10
C ALA A 305 8.29 4.09 -17.35
N ILE A 306 9.00 3.55 -16.34
CA ILE A 306 9.63 2.23 -16.42
C ILE A 306 8.56 1.14 -16.60
N PHE A 307 7.47 1.20 -15.82
CA PHE A 307 6.39 0.24 -15.92
C PHE A 307 5.72 0.27 -17.29
N ALA A 308 5.48 1.45 -17.89
CA ALA A 308 4.92 1.55 -19.23
C ALA A 308 5.79 0.84 -20.29
N ILE A 309 7.12 0.95 -20.18
CA ILE A 309 8.06 0.25 -21.06
C ILE A 309 8.01 -1.26 -20.82
N LEU A 310 8.07 -1.70 -19.56
CA LEU A 310 8.01 -3.13 -19.23
C LEU A 310 6.66 -3.75 -19.62
N LEU A 311 5.57 -3.01 -19.48
CA LEU A 311 4.23 -3.40 -19.90
C LEU A 311 4.17 -3.60 -21.42
N LEU A 312 4.74 -2.67 -22.21
CA LEU A 312 4.84 -2.82 -23.66
C LEU A 312 5.59 -4.09 -24.04
N LEU A 313 6.77 -4.31 -23.45
CA LEU A 313 7.59 -5.50 -23.73
C LEU A 313 6.86 -6.80 -23.35
N THR A 314 6.25 -6.83 -22.17
CA THR A 314 5.57 -8.04 -21.65
C THR A 314 4.33 -8.39 -22.46
N THR A 315 3.53 -7.40 -22.84
CA THR A 315 2.33 -7.63 -23.66
C THR A 315 2.71 -8.04 -25.07
N TYR A 316 3.71 -7.39 -25.69
CA TYR A 316 4.22 -7.77 -27.01
C TYR A 316 4.78 -9.20 -27.02
N MET A 317 5.50 -9.61 -25.98
CA MET A 317 6.09 -10.95 -25.85
C MET A 317 5.12 -11.99 -25.24
N SER A 318 3.84 -11.65 -25.05
CA SER A 318 2.85 -12.55 -24.41
C SER A 318 2.52 -13.81 -25.20
N GLY A 319 2.87 -13.87 -26.48
CA GLY A 319 2.55 -14.99 -27.37
C GLY A 319 1.10 -14.98 -27.89
N LEU A 320 0.36 -13.89 -27.68
CA LEU A 320 -0.96 -13.70 -28.28
C LEU A 320 -0.84 -13.50 -29.80
N GLU A 321 -1.71 -14.16 -30.56
CA GLU A 321 -1.69 -14.10 -32.03
C GLU A 321 -2.01 -12.70 -32.58
N GLY A 322 -1.28 -12.30 -33.62
CA GLY A 322 -1.50 -11.04 -34.33
C GLY A 322 -1.41 -9.81 -33.42
N ASN A 323 -2.40 -8.92 -33.52
CA ASN A 323 -2.44 -7.66 -32.78
C ASN A 323 -3.21 -7.76 -31.45
N ARG A 324 -3.57 -8.96 -30.99
CA ARG A 324 -4.38 -9.14 -29.77
C ARG A 324 -3.68 -8.64 -28.50
N TRP A 325 -2.35 -8.58 -28.50
CA TRP A 325 -1.57 -7.99 -27.40
C TRP A 325 -1.89 -6.51 -27.17
N LEU A 326 -2.31 -5.75 -28.19
CA LEU A 326 -2.78 -4.37 -28.05
C LEU A 326 -4.09 -4.31 -27.23
N GLY A 327 -4.92 -5.34 -27.33
CA GLY A 327 -6.13 -5.51 -26.52
C GLY A 327 -5.86 -5.76 -25.04
N ILE A 328 -4.61 -6.02 -24.65
CA ILE A 328 -4.17 -6.06 -23.24
C ILE A 328 -3.40 -4.80 -22.89
N PHE A 329 -2.44 -4.43 -23.73
CA PHE A 329 -1.56 -3.27 -23.51
C PHE A 329 -2.36 -1.99 -23.30
N LEU A 330 -3.29 -1.68 -24.20
CA LEU A 330 -3.99 -0.41 -24.19
C LEU A 330 -4.96 -0.26 -23.00
N PRO A 331 -5.79 -1.27 -22.64
CA PRO A 331 -6.59 -1.22 -21.41
C PRO A 331 -5.75 -1.11 -20.14
N THR A 332 -4.64 -1.86 -20.06
CA THR A 332 -3.72 -1.80 -18.90
C THR A 332 -3.06 -0.42 -18.78
N ALA A 333 -2.63 0.16 -19.90
CA ALA A 333 -2.09 1.51 -19.96
C ALA A 333 -3.14 2.56 -19.61
N ALA A 334 -4.41 2.39 -20.00
CA ALA A 334 -5.50 3.29 -19.60
C ALA A 334 -5.68 3.31 -18.07
N GLY A 335 -5.55 2.15 -17.42
CA GLY A 335 -5.58 2.03 -15.96
C GLY A 335 -4.40 2.68 -15.27
N LEU A 336 -3.18 2.49 -15.81
CA LEU A 336 -1.98 3.21 -15.37
C LEU A 336 -2.18 4.73 -15.45
N ILE A 337 -2.67 5.23 -16.59
CA ILE A 337 -2.92 6.66 -16.81
C ILE A 337 -3.97 7.19 -15.82
N ALA A 338 -5.03 6.45 -15.53
CA ALA A 338 -5.99 6.82 -14.49
C ALA A 338 -5.32 6.94 -13.12
N GLY A 339 -4.48 5.97 -12.74
CA GLY A 339 -3.68 6.05 -11.51
C GLY A 339 -2.76 7.28 -11.46
N VAL A 340 -2.13 7.62 -12.59
CA VAL A 340 -1.31 8.85 -12.73
C VAL A 340 -2.14 10.10 -12.51
N VAL A 341 -3.32 10.19 -13.13
CA VAL A 341 -4.24 11.33 -12.98
C VAL A 341 -4.68 11.47 -11.53
N ILE A 342 -5.04 10.36 -10.88
CA ILE A 342 -5.42 10.36 -9.46
C ILE A 342 -4.26 10.85 -8.60
N GLY A 343 -3.06 10.30 -8.76
CA GLY A 343 -1.90 10.74 -7.98
C GLY A 343 -1.54 12.21 -8.18
N LEU A 344 -1.54 12.70 -9.42
CA LEU A 344 -1.27 14.12 -9.73
C LEU A 344 -2.31 15.07 -9.15
N THR A 345 -3.57 14.66 -9.17
CA THR A 345 -4.67 15.49 -8.68
C THR A 345 -4.70 15.48 -7.15
N SER A 346 -4.48 14.33 -6.51
CA SER A 346 -4.26 14.23 -5.07
C SER A 346 -3.10 15.11 -4.60
N ASP A 347 -1.92 15.09 -5.27
CA ASP A 347 -0.80 16.01 -4.99
C ASP A 347 -1.25 17.47 -5.09
N TYR A 348 -1.96 17.84 -6.15
CA TYR A 348 -2.41 19.22 -6.37
C TYR A 348 -3.32 19.74 -5.25
N PHE A 349 -4.24 18.92 -4.75
CA PHE A 349 -5.20 19.33 -3.73
C PHE A 349 -4.66 19.24 -2.30
N THR A 350 -3.63 18.43 -2.04
CA THR A 350 -3.16 18.16 -0.67
C THR A 350 -1.76 18.69 -0.35
N SER A 351 -0.91 18.91 -1.35
CA SER A 351 0.45 19.44 -1.11
C SER A 351 0.44 20.88 -0.61
N ILE A 352 1.23 21.14 0.42
CA ILE A 352 1.46 22.48 1.01
C ILE A 352 2.02 23.50 0.00
N ASP A 353 2.64 23.01 -1.08
CA ASP A 353 3.23 23.86 -2.12
C ASP A 353 2.18 24.38 -3.12
N ARG A 354 0.95 23.86 -3.07
CA ARG A 354 -0.10 24.10 -4.07
C ARG A 354 -1.19 25.06 -3.58
N MET A 355 -1.94 25.61 -4.54
CA MET A 355 -2.94 26.64 -4.28
C MET A 355 -4.08 26.21 -3.35
N PRO A 356 -4.68 25.00 -3.47
CA PRO A 356 -5.78 24.59 -2.58
C PRO A 356 -5.39 24.58 -1.10
N ALA A 357 -4.31 23.89 -0.73
CA ALA A 357 -3.82 23.84 0.64
C ALA A 357 -3.45 25.24 1.18
N LYS A 358 -2.77 26.07 0.36
CA LYS A 358 -2.45 27.46 0.74
C LYS A 358 -3.69 28.30 1.01
N LYS A 359 -4.77 28.13 0.24
CA LYS A 359 -6.03 28.84 0.47
C LYS A 359 -6.76 28.39 1.73
N VAL A 360 -6.72 27.10 2.06
CA VAL A 360 -7.26 26.57 3.33
C VAL A 360 -6.48 27.16 4.51
N ALA A 361 -5.14 27.17 4.44
CA ALA A 361 -4.31 27.81 5.44
C ALA A 361 -4.62 29.32 5.60
N GLN A 362 -4.78 30.05 4.49
CA GLN A 362 -5.19 31.46 4.52
C GLN A 362 -6.57 31.66 5.16
N ALA A 363 -7.53 30.78 4.90
CA ALA A 363 -8.87 30.83 5.49
C ALA A 363 -8.84 30.72 7.02
N SER A 364 -7.82 30.08 7.59
CA SER A 364 -7.63 29.99 9.04
C SER A 364 -7.48 31.35 9.73
N THR A 365 -7.05 32.40 9.01
CA THR A 365 -6.98 33.78 9.54
C THR A 365 -8.35 34.40 9.83
N THR A 366 -9.43 33.82 9.27
CA THR A 366 -10.82 34.29 9.45
C THR A 366 -11.62 33.44 10.44
N GLY A 367 -11.00 32.40 11.01
CA GLY A 367 -11.60 31.50 12.00
C GLY A 367 -11.89 30.10 11.50
N ALA A 368 -12.11 29.18 12.45
CA ALA A 368 -12.23 27.74 12.20
C ALA A 368 -13.40 27.38 11.27
N ALA A 369 -14.54 28.07 11.35
CA ALA A 369 -15.70 27.79 10.52
C ALA A 369 -15.40 27.98 9.02
N ILE A 370 -14.74 29.09 8.66
CA ILE A 370 -14.38 29.37 7.25
C ILE A 370 -13.28 28.43 6.78
N ASN A 371 -12.33 28.07 7.66
CA ASN A 371 -11.33 27.06 7.38
C ASN A 371 -11.97 25.70 7.00
N ILE A 372 -12.90 25.20 7.83
CA ILE A 372 -13.62 23.94 7.58
C ILE A 372 -14.42 24.00 6.27
N LEU A 373 -15.18 25.08 6.04
CA LEU A 373 -15.97 25.24 4.81
C LEU A 373 -15.09 25.27 3.56
N THR A 374 -13.94 25.96 3.63
CA THR A 374 -13.00 26.04 2.51
C THR A 374 -12.36 24.68 2.22
N GLY A 375 -11.91 23.97 3.26
CA GLY A 375 -11.36 22.62 3.13
C GLY A 375 -12.37 21.63 2.57
N PHE A 376 -13.61 21.64 3.09
CA PHE A 376 -14.70 20.78 2.61
C PHE A 376 -15.04 21.04 1.14
N SER A 377 -15.10 22.33 0.74
CA SER A 377 -15.35 22.72 -0.65
C SER A 377 -14.28 22.17 -1.60
N TYR A 378 -12.99 22.34 -1.26
CA TYR A 378 -11.90 21.77 -2.06
C TYR A 378 -11.91 20.24 -2.08
N GLY A 379 -12.34 19.60 -0.98
CA GLY A 379 -12.54 18.15 -0.92
C GLY A 379 -13.63 17.64 -1.86
N ILE A 380 -14.72 18.39 -2.07
CA ILE A 380 -15.75 18.02 -3.07
C ILE A 380 -15.19 18.19 -4.49
N ILE A 381 -14.47 19.28 -4.74
CA ILE A 381 -13.90 19.56 -6.06
C ILE A 381 -12.83 18.54 -6.44
N SER A 382 -12.04 18.05 -5.48
CA SER A 382 -10.94 17.12 -5.73
C SER A 382 -11.40 15.75 -6.24
N ILE A 383 -12.67 15.38 -6.05
CA ILE A 383 -13.26 14.12 -6.53
C ILE A 383 -13.44 14.12 -8.06
N VAL A 384 -13.62 15.29 -8.68
CA VAL A 384 -14.00 15.40 -10.09
C VAL A 384 -12.96 14.80 -11.04
N PRO A 385 -11.66 15.14 -10.95
CA PRO A 385 -10.67 14.56 -11.87
C PRO A 385 -10.47 13.04 -11.71
N PRO A 386 -10.36 12.46 -10.49
CA PRO A 386 -10.34 11.01 -10.28
C PRO A 386 -11.53 10.28 -10.92
N VAL A 387 -12.76 10.74 -10.68
CA VAL A 387 -13.97 10.10 -11.21
C VAL A 387 -14.00 10.13 -12.73
N ILE A 388 -13.68 11.27 -13.35
CA ILE A 388 -13.58 11.38 -14.81
C ILE A 388 -12.49 10.45 -15.33
N GLY A 389 -11.32 10.38 -14.68
CA GLY A 389 -10.23 9.48 -15.03
C GLY A 389 -10.65 8.01 -15.03
N ILE A 390 -11.36 7.56 -13.99
CA ILE A 390 -11.88 6.19 -13.86
C ILE A 390 -12.93 5.91 -14.94
N CYS A 391 -13.86 6.83 -15.19
CA CYS A 391 -14.88 6.68 -16.25
C CYS A 391 -14.23 6.54 -17.64
N ILE A 392 -13.26 7.41 -17.96
CA ILE A 392 -12.53 7.37 -19.24
C ILE A 392 -11.74 6.06 -19.35
N ALA A 393 -11.01 5.66 -18.30
CA ALA A 393 -10.24 4.42 -18.34
C ALA A 393 -11.13 3.18 -18.49
N THR A 394 -12.30 3.15 -17.84
CA THR A 394 -13.26 2.04 -17.96
C THR A 394 -13.82 1.94 -19.39
N LEU A 395 -14.24 3.07 -19.97
CA LEU A 395 -14.75 3.11 -21.35
C LEU A 395 -13.65 2.78 -22.37
N ALA A 396 -12.45 3.32 -22.18
CA ALA A 396 -11.30 3.03 -23.01
C ALA A 396 -10.93 1.54 -22.93
N ALA A 397 -10.85 0.97 -21.72
CA ALA A 397 -10.57 -0.44 -21.51
C ALA A 397 -11.59 -1.34 -22.22
N TRP A 398 -12.88 -1.04 -22.09
CA TRP A 398 -13.95 -1.76 -22.78
C TRP A 398 -13.80 -1.75 -24.30
N HIS A 399 -13.70 -0.56 -24.89
CA HIS A 399 -13.66 -0.40 -26.35
C HIS A 399 -12.35 -0.87 -26.97
N LEU A 400 -11.20 -0.59 -26.34
CA LEU A 400 -9.88 -0.98 -26.84
C LEU A 400 -9.69 -2.50 -26.75
N SER A 401 -10.10 -3.13 -25.64
CA SER A 401 -10.08 -4.60 -25.53
C SER A 401 -10.93 -5.26 -26.62
N SER A 402 -12.16 -4.77 -26.81
CA SER A 402 -13.10 -5.30 -27.81
C SER A 402 -12.56 -5.15 -29.24
N ALA A 403 -11.94 -4.00 -29.56
CA ALA A 403 -11.39 -3.72 -30.89
C ALA A 403 -10.28 -4.70 -31.32
N PHE A 404 -9.55 -5.28 -30.36
CA PHE A 404 -8.48 -6.25 -30.60
C PHE A 404 -8.88 -7.69 -30.25
N GLY A 405 -10.19 -7.98 -30.12
CA GLY A 405 -10.69 -9.35 -29.93
C GLY A 405 -10.38 -9.96 -28.57
N ILE A 406 -10.30 -9.12 -27.53
CA ILE A 406 -10.21 -9.52 -26.13
C ILE A 406 -11.52 -9.16 -25.43
N ASP A 407 -12.00 -10.03 -24.55
CA ASP A 407 -13.24 -9.80 -23.82
C ASP A 407 -13.23 -8.46 -23.06
N PRO A 408 -14.24 -7.60 -23.23
CA PRO A 408 -14.24 -6.28 -22.60
C PRO A 408 -14.22 -6.29 -21.07
N PHE A 409 -14.77 -7.32 -20.40
CA PHE A 409 -14.67 -7.43 -18.94
C PHE A 409 -13.24 -7.76 -18.50
N TYR A 410 -12.54 -8.60 -19.28
CA TYR A 410 -11.10 -8.80 -19.08
C TYR A 410 -10.33 -7.49 -19.26
N GLY A 411 -10.68 -6.70 -20.27
CA GLY A 411 -10.14 -5.35 -20.50
C GLY A 411 -10.28 -4.45 -19.28
N ILE A 412 -11.46 -4.39 -18.66
CA ILE A 412 -11.69 -3.62 -17.42
C ILE A 412 -10.85 -4.17 -16.26
N ALA A 413 -10.84 -5.48 -16.07
CA ALA A 413 -10.09 -6.11 -14.98
C ALA A 413 -8.57 -5.89 -15.11
N ILE A 414 -8.00 -6.03 -16.31
CA ILE A 414 -6.58 -5.78 -16.53
C ILE A 414 -6.23 -4.28 -16.46
N SER A 415 -7.20 -3.39 -16.71
CA SER A 415 -7.05 -1.96 -16.43
C SER A 415 -6.85 -1.70 -14.94
N ALA A 416 -7.63 -2.35 -14.07
CA ALA A 416 -7.43 -2.25 -12.62
C ALA A 416 -6.05 -2.78 -12.19
N VAL A 417 -5.58 -3.88 -12.79
CA VAL A 417 -4.21 -4.36 -12.58
C VAL A 417 -3.18 -3.32 -13.00
N GLY A 418 -3.37 -2.66 -14.14
CA GLY A 418 -2.47 -1.60 -14.62
C GLY A 418 -2.38 -0.39 -13.68
N MET A 419 -3.49 -0.02 -13.04
CA MET A 419 -3.54 1.03 -12.03
C MET A 419 -2.72 0.66 -10.78
N LEU A 420 -2.84 -0.59 -10.31
CA LEU A 420 -2.23 -1.06 -9.07
C LEU A 420 -0.86 -1.75 -9.26
N ALA A 421 -0.40 -1.96 -10.49
CA ALA A 421 0.85 -2.66 -10.75
C ALA A 421 2.07 -1.99 -10.09
N THR A 422 2.05 -0.66 -9.95
CA THR A 422 3.15 0.13 -9.35
C THR A 422 2.99 0.40 -7.86
N VAL A 423 2.02 -0.26 -7.21
CA VAL A 423 1.64 -0.03 -5.80
C VAL A 423 2.80 -0.23 -4.81
N GLY A 424 3.82 -1.02 -5.16
CA GLY A 424 5.00 -1.19 -4.30
C GLY A 424 5.71 0.12 -4.00
N MET A 425 5.85 1.01 -5.00
CA MET A 425 6.42 2.34 -4.81
C MET A 425 5.45 3.26 -4.04
N THR A 426 4.17 3.19 -4.37
CA THR A 426 3.12 3.99 -3.71
C THR A 426 3.06 3.69 -2.21
N ILE A 427 2.97 2.42 -1.80
CA ILE A 427 2.99 2.01 -0.40
C ILE A 427 4.30 2.41 0.28
N SER A 428 5.43 2.29 -0.42
CA SER A 428 6.73 2.69 0.15
C SER A 428 6.76 4.17 0.51
N ALA A 429 6.18 5.02 -0.35
CA ALA A 429 6.07 6.45 -0.15
C ALA A 429 5.00 6.83 0.89
N ASP A 430 3.94 6.03 1.01
CA ASP A 430 2.88 6.18 2.00
C ASP A 430 3.37 5.86 3.41
N ALA A 431 3.94 4.66 3.59
CA ALA A 431 4.50 4.20 4.85
C ALA A 431 5.69 5.04 5.34
N TYR A 432 6.36 5.77 4.44
CA TYR A 432 7.34 6.80 4.80
C TYR A 432 6.72 7.93 5.64
N GLY A 433 5.45 8.26 5.43
CA GLY A 433 4.74 9.32 6.16
C GLY A 433 4.66 9.04 7.66
N PRO A 434 3.99 7.97 8.11
CA PRO A 434 3.92 7.60 9.53
C PRO A 434 5.30 7.41 10.21
N VAL A 435 6.30 6.95 9.46
CA VAL A 435 7.68 6.84 9.97
C VAL A 435 8.27 8.22 10.27
N SER A 436 7.99 9.20 9.41
CA SER A 436 8.43 10.59 9.56
C SER A 436 7.67 11.32 10.66
N ASP A 437 6.37 11.05 10.75
CA ASP A 437 5.45 11.56 11.78
C ASP A 437 5.91 11.13 13.18
N ASN A 438 6.09 9.84 13.40
CA ASN A 438 6.67 9.33 14.66
C ASN A 438 8.09 9.84 14.93
N ALA A 439 8.89 10.09 13.89
CA ALA A 439 10.23 10.63 14.08
C ALA A 439 10.19 12.07 14.63
N LYS A 440 9.21 12.87 14.21
CA LYS A 440 8.91 14.18 14.78
C LYS A 440 8.46 14.02 16.24
N GLY A 441 7.48 13.17 16.52
CA GLY A 441 6.99 12.95 17.88
C GLY A 441 8.07 12.46 18.84
N ILE A 442 8.98 11.58 18.40
CA ILE A 442 10.14 11.13 19.21
C ILE A 442 11.12 12.29 19.42
N ALA A 443 11.35 13.15 18.43
CA ALA A 443 12.24 14.30 18.54
C ALA A 443 11.73 15.30 19.59
N GLU A 444 10.43 15.61 19.55
CA GLU A 444 9.77 16.50 20.51
C GLU A 444 9.82 15.93 21.93
N GLN A 445 9.38 14.68 22.11
CA GLN A 445 9.37 14.01 23.42
C GLN A 445 10.76 13.81 24.02
N SER A 446 11.81 13.84 23.18
CA SER A 446 13.21 13.75 23.59
C SER A 446 13.86 15.12 23.83
N GLY A 447 13.12 16.23 23.65
CA GLY A 447 13.63 17.59 23.81
C GLY A 447 14.76 17.93 22.84
N LEU A 448 14.69 17.42 21.60
CA LEU A 448 15.65 17.79 20.56
C LEU A 448 15.42 19.24 20.11
N GLY A 449 16.46 19.91 19.60
CA GLY A 449 16.37 21.32 19.22
C GLY A 449 15.47 21.57 18.00
N GLU A 450 14.99 22.82 17.87
CA GLU A 450 14.06 23.26 16.80
C GLU A 450 14.54 22.92 15.38
N GLU A 451 15.86 22.96 15.11
CA GLU A 451 16.41 22.59 13.80
C GLU A 451 16.11 21.12 13.43
N VAL A 452 16.06 20.22 14.42
CA VAL A 452 15.76 18.80 14.22
C VAL A 452 14.27 18.61 13.95
N ILE A 453 13.43 19.33 14.70
CA ILE A 453 11.97 19.32 14.54
C ILE A 453 11.60 19.86 13.16
N GLU A 454 12.20 20.96 12.70
CA GLU A 454 11.96 21.51 11.37
C GLU A 454 12.32 20.52 10.25
N VAL A 455 13.40 19.75 10.42
CA VAL A 455 13.75 18.68 9.47
C VAL A 455 12.67 17.59 9.47
N ALA A 456 12.18 17.18 10.65
CA ALA A 456 11.13 16.17 10.78
C ALA A 456 9.79 16.65 10.20
N ASP A 457 9.40 17.90 10.45
CA ASP A 457 8.18 18.53 9.89
C ASP A 457 8.21 18.54 8.36
N ARG A 458 9.35 18.84 7.75
CA ARG A 458 9.51 18.78 6.29
C ARG A 458 9.36 17.36 5.75
N LEU A 459 9.77 16.36 6.52
CA LEU A 459 9.59 14.95 6.13
C LEU A 459 8.12 14.55 6.24
N ASP A 460 7.46 14.90 7.34
CA ASP A 460 6.06 14.58 7.61
C ASP A 460 5.10 15.28 6.63
N ALA A 461 5.30 16.56 6.35
CA ALA A 461 4.47 17.29 5.37
C ALA A 461 4.45 16.63 3.98
N ALA A 462 5.58 16.04 3.56
CA ALA A 462 5.63 15.24 2.34
C ALA A 462 4.86 13.92 2.48
N GLY A 463 4.94 13.28 3.65
CA GLY A 463 4.17 12.09 4.01
C GLY A 463 2.65 12.29 3.95
N ASN A 464 2.15 13.44 4.41
CA ASN A 464 0.72 13.75 4.35
C ASN A 464 0.19 13.80 2.91
N THR A 465 1.00 14.27 1.96
CA THR A 465 0.65 14.26 0.53
C THR A 465 0.66 12.84 -0.02
N THR A 466 1.64 11.99 0.35
CA THR A 466 1.71 10.60 -0.14
C THR A 466 0.61 9.71 0.44
N LYS A 467 0.18 9.94 1.69
CA LYS A 467 -1.03 9.33 2.28
C LYS A 467 -2.27 9.61 1.44
N ALA A 468 -2.43 10.84 0.95
CA ALA A 468 -3.56 11.22 0.11
C ALA A 468 -3.48 10.61 -1.30
N ILE A 469 -2.28 10.58 -1.90
CA ILE A 469 -2.04 9.93 -3.20
C ILE A 469 -2.39 8.45 -3.14
N THR A 470 -2.10 7.78 -2.03
CA THR A 470 -2.29 6.34 -1.89
C THR A 470 -3.76 5.95 -1.63
N LYS A 471 -4.52 6.85 -1.00
CA LYS A 471 -5.97 6.65 -0.77
C LYS A 471 -6.80 6.80 -2.05
N GLY A 472 -6.33 7.62 -2.99
CA GLY A 472 -6.93 7.77 -4.31
C GLY A 472 -6.49 6.64 -5.22
#